data_AF-A0A9N8DSA0-F1
#
_entry.id   AF-A0A9N8DSA0-F1
#
_cell.length_a   1.000
_cell.length_b   1.000
_cell.length_c   1.000
_cell.angle_alpha   90.00
_cell.angle_beta   90.00
_cell.angle_gamma   90.00
#
_symmetry.space_group_name_H-M   'P 1'
#
loop_
_entity.id
_entity.type
_entity.pdbx_description
1 polymer ?
#
loop_
_entity_poly.entity_id
_entity_poly.type
_entity_poly.pdbx_seq_one_letter_code
_entity_poly.pdbx_strand_id
1 'polypeptide(L)'
;MQRHTSNHGVLLEPACGVLKNLSGSSNKVICSIADGGGFKALIPAMMNSQTNECVQTEGCGALLNLSVLHENEELIIEAGGISAVMVALKTHPQSIKLASNACGTLKNLAATSDENRNRIATEGGIGSIVSVMGEHIYVAQVQERACGALKNLSILVDLKHSMIEARCIQCLRNAQARHQSNKDVQRYAAAALANLLKSTGS
;
A
#
# COMPACT_ATOMS: atom_id res chain seq x y z
N MET A 1 2.86 -29.51 -29.58
CA MET A 1 2.32 -28.27 -28.96
C MET A 1 3.04 -28.00 -27.66
N GLN A 2 4.18 -27.31 -27.72
CA GLN A 2 4.88 -26.82 -26.52
C GLN A 2 4.56 -25.34 -26.36
N ARG A 3 4.05 -24.97 -25.19
CA ARG A 3 3.68 -23.59 -24.83
C ARG A 3 4.95 -22.77 -24.58
N HIS A 4 5.15 -21.74 -25.40
CA HIS A 4 6.08 -20.65 -25.13
C HIS A 4 5.51 -19.75 -24.03
N THR A 5 5.81 -20.01 -22.75
CA THR A 5 5.41 -19.15 -21.62
C THR A 5 6.57 -18.91 -20.64
N SER A 6 7.76 -18.59 -21.13
CA SER A 6 8.94 -18.40 -20.24
C SER A 6 9.78 -17.12 -20.48
N ASN A 7 9.53 -16.32 -21.52
CA ASN A 7 10.35 -15.12 -21.77
C ASN A 7 9.75 -13.78 -21.31
N HIS A 8 8.45 -13.70 -21.03
CA HIS A 8 7.84 -12.42 -20.63
C HIS A 8 8.17 -12.04 -19.18
N GLY A 9 8.20 -12.99 -18.25
CA GLY A 9 8.52 -12.71 -16.83
C GLY A 9 9.94 -12.17 -16.62
N VAL A 10 10.90 -12.63 -17.42
CA VAL A 10 12.32 -12.23 -17.33
C VAL A 10 12.55 -10.79 -17.81
N LEU A 11 11.71 -10.26 -18.71
CA LEU A 11 11.83 -8.88 -19.17
C LEU A 11 11.11 -7.88 -18.25
N LEU A 12 10.09 -8.32 -17.51
CA LEU A 12 9.30 -7.46 -16.63
C LEU A 12 10.00 -7.14 -15.31
N GLU A 13 10.81 -8.06 -14.78
CA GLU A 13 11.59 -7.84 -13.57
C GLU A 13 12.60 -6.68 -13.73
N PRO A 14 13.47 -6.64 -14.76
CA PRO A 14 14.31 -5.49 -15.04
C PRO A 14 13.53 -4.20 -15.24
N ALA A 15 12.37 -4.25 -15.91
CA ALA A 15 11.55 -3.06 -16.16
C ALA A 15 10.97 -2.47 -14.87
N CYS A 16 10.45 -3.30 -13.96
CA CYS A 16 9.93 -2.85 -12.66
C CYS A 16 11.07 -2.32 -11.77
N GLY A 17 12.23 -2.97 -11.77
CA GLY A 17 13.42 -2.51 -11.07
C GLY A 17 13.91 -1.15 -11.58
N VAL A 18 13.96 -0.97 -12.92
CA VAL A 18 14.33 0.31 -13.55
C VAL A 18 13.34 1.41 -13.17
N LEU A 19 12.04 1.17 -13.26
CA LEU A 19 11.01 2.16 -12.89
C LEU A 19 11.09 2.56 -11.42
N LYS A 20 11.33 1.61 -10.51
CA LYS A 20 11.55 1.91 -9.09
C LYS A 20 12.81 2.74 -8.88
N ASN A 21 13.93 2.39 -9.52
CA ASN A 21 15.18 3.12 -9.38
C ASN A 21 15.06 4.55 -9.92
N LEU A 22 14.43 4.73 -11.09
CA LEU A 22 14.19 6.04 -11.68
C LEU A 22 13.24 6.89 -10.83
N SER A 23 12.13 6.31 -10.36
CA SER A 23 11.19 7.02 -9.47
C SER A 23 11.79 7.39 -8.11
N GLY A 24 12.85 6.71 -7.66
CA GLY A 24 13.58 7.07 -6.44
C GLY A 24 14.56 8.24 -6.57
N SER A 25 14.77 8.77 -7.79
CA SER A 25 15.88 9.69 -8.07
C SER A 25 15.53 11.18 -7.85
N SER A 26 14.38 11.65 -8.33
CA SER A 26 13.92 13.04 -8.11
C SER A 26 12.45 13.23 -8.49
N ASN A 27 11.80 14.26 -7.95
CA ASN A 27 10.42 14.63 -8.31
C ASN A 27 10.25 14.88 -9.82
N LYS A 28 11.26 15.46 -10.49
CA LYS A 28 11.23 15.68 -11.94
C LYS A 28 11.11 14.36 -12.72
N VAL A 29 11.86 13.33 -12.31
CA VAL A 29 11.81 12.01 -12.95
C VAL A 29 10.49 11.31 -12.66
N ILE A 30 9.94 11.48 -11.46
CA ILE A 30 8.61 10.98 -11.11
C ILE A 30 7.54 11.56 -12.05
N CYS A 31 7.55 12.88 -12.29
CA CYS A 31 6.64 13.52 -13.25
C CYS A 31 6.85 12.97 -14.67
N SER A 32 8.10 12.84 -15.14
CA SER A 32 8.37 12.31 -16.49
C SER A 32 7.92 10.86 -16.69
N ILE A 33 7.98 10.02 -15.65
CA ILE A 33 7.45 8.64 -15.70
C ILE A 33 5.93 8.67 -15.79
N ALA A 34 5.27 9.55 -15.03
CA ALA A 34 3.82 9.72 -15.06
C ALA A 34 3.36 10.20 -16.45
N ASP A 35 3.95 11.27 -16.96
CA ASP A 35 3.65 11.87 -18.26
C ASP A 35 3.90 10.89 -19.43
N GLY A 36 4.92 10.04 -19.29
CA GLY A 36 5.25 8.99 -20.25
C GLY A 36 4.33 7.75 -20.20
N GLY A 37 3.30 7.74 -19.35
CA GLY A 37 2.39 6.60 -19.21
C GLY A 37 2.97 5.43 -18.40
N GLY A 38 3.95 5.68 -17.53
CA GLY A 38 4.62 4.64 -16.73
C GLY A 38 3.68 3.77 -15.92
N PHE A 39 2.56 4.32 -15.43
CA PHE A 39 1.51 3.56 -14.74
C PHE A 39 0.84 2.51 -15.64
N LYS A 40 0.61 2.85 -16.92
CA LYS A 40 -0.01 1.98 -17.92
C LYS A 40 0.89 0.83 -18.36
N ALA A 41 2.18 0.89 -18.06
CA ALA A 41 3.11 -0.23 -18.22
C ALA A 41 3.30 -1.00 -16.91
N LEU A 42 3.48 -0.29 -15.80
CA LEU A 42 3.79 -0.87 -14.49
C LEU A 42 2.66 -1.74 -13.94
N ILE A 43 1.43 -1.23 -13.91
CA ILE A 43 0.32 -1.94 -13.29
C ILE A 43 -0.05 -3.20 -14.08
N PRO A 44 -0.17 -3.18 -15.42
CA PRO A 44 -0.36 -4.42 -16.18
C PRO A 44 0.78 -5.42 -16.01
N ALA A 45 2.04 -4.97 -15.88
CA ALA A 45 3.16 -5.86 -15.61
C ALA A 45 3.02 -6.60 -14.27
N MET A 46 2.63 -5.87 -13.21
CA MET A 46 2.32 -6.46 -11.91
C MET A 46 1.15 -7.44 -12.01
N MET A 47 0.07 -7.06 -12.71
CA MET A 47 -1.12 -7.91 -12.83
C MET A 47 -0.90 -9.16 -13.69
N ASN A 48 0.04 -9.14 -14.63
CA ASN A 48 0.42 -10.31 -15.44
C ASN A 48 1.44 -11.23 -14.75
N SER A 49 2.14 -10.72 -13.72
CA SER A 49 3.24 -11.43 -13.03
C SER A 49 2.96 -11.60 -11.54
N GLN A 50 1.70 -11.87 -11.17
CA GLN A 50 1.24 -11.90 -9.78
C GLN A 50 2.07 -12.86 -8.90
N THR A 51 2.51 -13.99 -9.45
CA THR A 51 3.29 -15.01 -8.74
C THR A 51 4.78 -14.73 -8.68
N ASN A 52 5.29 -13.71 -9.36
CA ASN A 52 6.71 -13.32 -9.29
C ASN A 52 6.91 -12.28 -8.17
N GLU A 53 7.43 -12.73 -7.03
CA GLU A 53 7.66 -11.87 -5.85
C GLU A 53 8.57 -10.68 -6.16
N CYS A 54 9.60 -10.85 -7.00
CA CYS A 54 10.52 -9.78 -7.35
C CYS A 54 9.79 -8.66 -8.12
N VAL A 55 9.00 -9.03 -9.14
CA VAL A 55 8.18 -8.08 -9.90
C VAL A 55 7.20 -7.35 -8.98
N GLN A 56 6.52 -8.06 -8.08
CA GLN A 56 5.58 -7.42 -7.14
C GLN A 56 6.29 -6.48 -6.16
N THR A 57 7.44 -6.89 -5.63
CA THR A 57 8.21 -6.09 -4.67
C THR A 57 8.71 -4.80 -5.29
N GLU A 58 9.30 -4.89 -6.48
CA GLU A 58 9.81 -3.74 -7.21
C GLU A 58 8.67 -2.87 -7.74
N GLY A 59 7.56 -3.48 -8.18
CA GLY A 59 6.34 -2.78 -8.59
C GLY A 59 5.70 -1.97 -7.47
N CYS A 60 5.48 -2.57 -6.30
CA CYS A 60 5.03 -1.84 -5.11
C CYS A 60 6.03 -0.75 -4.69
N GLY A 61 7.34 -0.98 -4.86
CA GLY A 61 8.36 0.03 -4.61
C GLY A 61 8.25 1.24 -5.54
N ALA A 62 8.04 1.00 -6.84
CA ALA A 62 7.81 2.07 -7.81
C ALA A 62 6.52 2.83 -7.49
N LEU A 63 5.41 2.14 -7.21
CA LEU A 63 4.15 2.76 -6.81
C LEU A 63 4.29 3.60 -5.53
N LEU A 64 5.06 3.12 -4.55
CA LEU A 64 5.37 3.91 -3.34
C LEU A 64 6.06 5.22 -3.71
N ASN A 65 7.13 5.18 -4.50
CA ASN A 65 7.86 6.38 -4.91
C ASN A 65 6.97 7.34 -5.70
N LEU A 66 6.19 6.81 -6.65
CA LEU A 66 5.32 7.61 -7.51
C LEU A 66 4.17 8.27 -6.71
N SER A 67 3.65 7.58 -5.70
CA SER A 67 2.55 8.07 -4.83
C SER A 67 2.97 9.18 -3.86
N VAL A 68 4.25 9.55 -3.79
CA VAL A 68 4.70 10.68 -2.97
C VAL A 68 4.20 12.02 -3.53
N LEU A 69 3.97 12.10 -4.84
CA LEU A 69 3.44 13.29 -5.51
C LEU A 69 1.92 13.20 -5.63
N HIS A 70 1.23 14.24 -5.14
CA HIS A 70 -0.22 14.29 -5.15
C HIS A 70 -0.80 14.29 -6.57
N GLU A 71 -0.08 14.84 -7.56
CA GLU A 71 -0.53 14.88 -8.95
C GLU A 71 -0.62 13.47 -9.59
N ASN A 72 0.09 12.49 -9.02
CA ASN A 72 0.12 11.13 -9.56
C ASN A 72 -0.99 10.23 -9.02
N GLU A 73 -1.69 10.64 -7.96
CA GLU A 73 -2.57 9.74 -7.24
C GLU A 73 -3.74 9.28 -8.10
N GLU A 74 -4.43 10.22 -8.76
CA GLU A 74 -5.54 9.91 -9.65
C GLU A 74 -5.08 8.96 -10.77
N LEU A 75 -3.92 9.24 -11.37
CA LEU A 75 -3.32 8.38 -12.40
C LEU A 75 -3.02 6.96 -11.90
N ILE A 76 -2.49 6.82 -10.68
CA ILE A 76 -2.24 5.51 -10.06
C ILE A 76 -3.55 4.76 -9.86
N ILE A 77 -4.57 5.43 -9.34
CA ILE A 77 -5.81 4.77 -8.98
C ILE A 77 -6.65 4.45 -10.24
N GLU A 78 -6.72 5.33 -11.22
CA GLU A 78 -7.35 5.06 -12.53
C GLU A 78 -6.70 3.90 -13.27
N ALA A 79 -5.37 3.77 -13.17
CA ALA A 79 -4.64 2.65 -13.76
C ALA A 79 -4.82 1.33 -13.00
N GLY A 80 -5.54 1.30 -11.87
CA GLY A 80 -5.80 0.10 -11.06
C GLY A 80 -4.73 -0.20 -10.00
N GLY A 81 -4.00 0.81 -9.55
CA GLY A 81 -2.88 0.65 -8.62
C GLY A 81 -3.27 0.08 -7.24
N ILE A 82 -4.45 0.42 -6.72
CA ILE A 82 -4.95 -0.13 -5.45
C ILE A 82 -5.14 -1.65 -5.60
N SER A 83 -5.87 -2.08 -6.63
CA SER A 83 -6.10 -3.50 -6.94
C SER A 83 -4.79 -4.27 -7.12
N ALA A 84 -3.81 -3.70 -7.83
CA ALA A 84 -2.50 -4.33 -7.99
C ALA A 84 -1.78 -4.53 -6.65
N VAL A 85 -1.82 -3.52 -5.76
CA VAL A 85 -1.26 -3.62 -4.41
C VAL A 85 -1.99 -4.69 -3.58
N MET A 86 -3.32 -4.78 -3.68
CA MET A 86 -4.11 -5.80 -2.97
C MET A 86 -3.74 -7.22 -3.43
N VAL A 87 -3.62 -7.43 -4.75
CA VAL A 87 -3.22 -8.71 -5.33
C VAL A 87 -1.80 -9.09 -4.90
N ALA A 88 -0.87 -8.13 -4.89
CA ALA A 88 0.50 -8.35 -4.45
C ALA A 88 0.56 -8.82 -2.99
N LEU A 89 -0.13 -8.12 -2.08
CA LEU A 89 -0.22 -8.46 -0.66
C LEU A 89 -0.84 -9.84 -0.42
N LYS A 90 -1.89 -10.17 -1.18
CA LYS A 90 -2.55 -11.48 -1.07
C LYS A 90 -1.68 -12.62 -1.59
N THR A 91 -0.91 -12.39 -2.65
CA THR A 91 -0.11 -13.44 -3.31
C THR A 91 1.20 -13.70 -2.58
N HIS A 92 1.80 -12.67 -1.98
CA HIS A 92 3.10 -12.75 -1.29
C HIS A 92 3.01 -12.24 0.16
N PRO A 93 2.18 -12.86 1.01
CA PRO A 93 1.93 -12.35 2.37
C PRO A 93 3.17 -12.37 3.27
N GLN A 94 4.19 -13.17 2.94
CA GLN A 94 5.42 -13.30 3.72
C GLN A 94 6.49 -12.25 3.36
N SER A 95 6.30 -11.51 2.26
CA SER A 95 7.32 -10.60 1.75
C SER A 95 7.30 -9.26 2.47
N ILE A 96 8.19 -9.11 3.45
CA ILE A 96 8.28 -7.91 4.30
C ILE A 96 8.47 -6.62 3.48
N LYS A 97 9.35 -6.65 2.48
CA LYS A 97 9.68 -5.47 1.66
C LYS A 97 8.49 -5.06 0.81
N LEU A 98 7.81 -6.02 0.18
CA LEU A 98 6.57 -5.80 -0.55
C LEU A 98 5.49 -5.24 0.37
N ALA A 99 5.26 -5.87 1.53
CA ALA A 99 4.26 -5.44 2.50
C ALA A 99 4.49 -3.99 2.98
N SER A 100 5.73 -3.65 3.32
CA SER A 100 6.10 -2.28 3.70
C SER A 100 5.83 -1.28 2.57
N ASN A 101 6.23 -1.62 1.33
CA ASN A 101 6.03 -0.76 0.17
C ASN A 101 4.54 -0.56 -0.11
N ALA A 102 3.77 -1.65 -0.16
CA ALA A 102 2.33 -1.67 -0.36
C ALA A 102 1.58 -0.82 0.67
N CYS A 103 1.82 -1.04 1.98
CA CYS A 103 1.22 -0.22 3.02
C CYS A 103 1.65 1.25 2.93
N GLY A 104 2.87 1.53 2.49
CA GLY A 104 3.34 2.88 2.23
C GLY A 104 2.57 3.56 1.08
N THR A 105 2.34 2.86 -0.04
CA THR A 105 1.53 3.38 -1.14
C THR A 105 0.12 3.69 -0.67
N LEU A 106 -0.53 2.78 0.05
CA LEU A 106 -1.88 2.99 0.59
C LEU A 106 -1.94 4.15 1.59
N LYS A 107 -0.91 4.30 2.43
CA LYS A 107 -0.78 5.45 3.36
C LYS A 107 -0.77 6.77 2.58
N ASN A 108 0.00 6.85 1.50
CA ASN A 108 0.11 8.06 0.69
C ASN A 108 -1.22 8.36 -0.01
N LEU A 109 -1.80 7.39 -0.71
CA LEU A 109 -3.09 7.58 -1.40
C LEU A 109 -4.23 7.96 -0.46
N ALA A 110 -4.27 7.39 0.76
CA ALA A 110 -5.28 7.73 1.77
C ALA A 110 -5.08 9.12 2.40
N ALA A 111 -3.93 9.77 2.21
CA ALA A 111 -3.63 11.06 2.83
C ALA A 111 -4.43 12.21 2.19
N THR A 112 -4.89 12.04 0.95
CA THR A 112 -5.19 13.18 0.07
C THR A 112 -6.65 13.55 -0.02
N SER A 113 -7.54 12.59 -0.26
CA SER A 113 -8.97 12.86 -0.42
C SER A 113 -9.85 11.79 0.24
N ASP A 114 -11.09 12.16 0.58
CA ASP A 114 -12.09 11.20 1.06
C ASP A 114 -12.48 10.19 -0.03
N GLU A 115 -12.45 10.60 -1.29
CA GLU A 115 -12.67 9.70 -2.42
C GLU A 115 -11.62 8.58 -2.47
N ASN A 116 -10.33 8.91 -2.33
CA ASN A 116 -9.27 7.91 -2.31
C ASN A 116 -9.43 6.95 -1.12
N ARG A 117 -9.81 7.47 0.06
CA ARG A 117 -10.09 6.64 1.25
C ARG A 117 -11.23 5.66 0.97
N ASN A 118 -12.31 6.12 0.35
CA ASN A 118 -13.45 5.29 -0.05
C ASN A 118 -13.07 4.23 -1.10
N ARG A 119 -12.24 4.59 -2.09
CA ARG A 119 -11.75 3.62 -3.09
C ARG A 119 -10.90 2.53 -2.45
N ILE A 120 -9.96 2.90 -1.57
CA ILE A 120 -9.15 1.94 -0.80
C ILE A 120 -10.04 1.00 0.02
N ALA A 121 -11.06 1.53 0.70
CA ALA A 121 -11.96 0.72 1.51
C ALA A 121 -12.82 -0.23 0.66
N THR A 122 -13.40 0.27 -0.44
CA THR A 122 -14.23 -0.51 -1.37
C THR A 122 -13.46 -1.67 -2.00
N GLU A 123 -12.16 -1.48 -2.26
CA GLU A 123 -11.28 -2.53 -2.78
C GLU A 123 -10.75 -3.48 -1.69
N GLY A 124 -11.26 -3.40 -0.46
CA GLY A 124 -10.90 -4.30 0.65
C GLY A 124 -9.61 -3.90 1.38
N GLY A 125 -9.09 -2.70 1.16
CA GLY A 125 -7.81 -2.23 1.69
C GLY A 125 -7.71 -2.28 3.21
N ILE A 126 -8.79 -1.98 3.94
CA ILE A 126 -8.81 -2.03 5.42
C ILE A 126 -8.48 -3.45 5.90
N GLY A 127 -9.17 -4.47 5.38
CA GLY A 127 -8.95 -5.86 5.75
C GLY A 127 -7.55 -6.34 5.38
N SER A 128 -7.07 -5.98 4.19
CA SER A 128 -5.71 -6.30 3.75
C SER A 128 -4.64 -5.69 4.66
N ILE A 129 -4.79 -4.43 5.07
CA ILE A 129 -3.85 -3.77 5.98
C ILE A 129 -3.83 -4.47 7.35
N VAL A 130 -5.00 -4.83 7.90
CA VAL A 130 -5.09 -5.57 9.16
C VAL A 130 -4.43 -6.95 9.05
N SER A 131 -4.65 -7.66 7.94
CA SER A 131 -4.02 -8.95 7.67
C SER A 131 -2.50 -8.84 7.65
N VAL A 132 -1.96 -7.84 6.93
CA VAL A 132 -0.51 -7.58 6.85
C VAL A 132 0.09 -7.25 8.22
N MET A 133 -0.61 -6.46 9.04
CA MET A 133 -0.16 -6.16 10.39
C MET A 133 -0.10 -7.41 11.28
N GLY A 134 -1.05 -8.34 11.12
CA GLY A 134 -1.02 -9.63 11.82
C GLY A 134 0.15 -10.50 11.40
N GLU A 135 0.39 -10.62 10.10
CA GLU A 135 1.46 -11.44 9.53
C GLU A 135 2.86 -10.92 9.89
N HIS A 136 3.01 -9.60 9.97
CA HIS A 136 4.29 -8.94 10.24
C HIS A 136 4.31 -8.22 11.58
N ILE A 137 3.75 -8.86 12.62
CA ILE A 137 3.57 -8.26 13.95
C ILE A 137 4.89 -7.77 14.58
N TYR A 138 6.02 -8.40 14.27
CA TYR A 138 7.34 -8.04 14.81
C TYR A 138 8.15 -7.11 13.90
N VAL A 139 7.61 -6.71 12.74
CA VAL A 139 8.35 -5.88 11.78
C VAL A 139 7.94 -4.42 11.90
N ALA A 140 8.76 -3.64 12.60
CA ALA A 140 8.45 -2.25 12.93
C ALA A 140 8.11 -1.38 11.70
N GLN A 141 8.84 -1.55 10.59
CA GLN A 141 8.62 -0.79 9.36
C GLN A 141 7.24 -1.06 8.75
N VAL A 142 6.79 -2.32 8.73
CA VAL A 142 5.46 -2.69 8.23
C VAL A 142 4.38 -2.13 9.14
N GLN A 143 4.55 -2.27 10.46
CA GLN A 143 3.61 -1.73 11.44
C GLN A 143 3.50 -0.20 11.33
N GLU A 144 4.60 0.50 11.13
CA GLU A 144 4.62 1.95 10.98
C GLU A 144 3.78 2.40 9.76
N ARG A 145 4.05 1.79 8.59
CA ARG A 145 3.36 2.12 7.34
C ARG A 145 1.87 1.76 7.41
N ALA A 146 1.56 0.59 7.96
CA ALA A 146 0.19 0.12 8.13
C ALA A 146 -0.61 0.98 9.13
N CYS A 147 -0.04 1.30 10.29
CA CYS A 147 -0.64 2.23 11.25
C CYS A 147 -0.88 3.62 10.61
N GLY A 148 0.07 4.10 9.80
CA GLY A 148 -0.09 5.35 9.06
C GLY A 148 -1.26 5.32 8.06
N ALA A 149 -1.42 4.21 7.33
CA ALA A 149 -2.54 4.01 6.43
C ALA A 149 -3.88 3.98 7.18
N LEU A 150 -4.00 3.18 8.25
CA LEU A 150 -5.21 3.13 9.08
C LEU A 150 -5.52 4.48 9.74
N LYS A 151 -4.49 5.23 10.17
CA LYS A 151 -4.65 6.60 10.68
C LYS A 151 -5.29 7.51 9.63
N ASN A 152 -4.84 7.44 8.38
CA ASN A 152 -5.41 8.27 7.31
C ASN A 152 -6.84 7.84 6.94
N LEU A 153 -7.11 6.54 6.87
CA LEU A 153 -8.45 6.01 6.61
C LEU A 153 -9.44 6.36 7.73
N SER A 154 -9.01 6.33 9.00
CA SER A 154 -9.86 6.61 10.17
C SER A 154 -10.39 8.05 10.26
N ILE A 155 -9.85 8.96 9.44
CA ILE A 155 -10.32 10.35 9.37
C ILE A 155 -11.74 10.39 8.78
N LEU A 156 -12.03 9.55 7.78
CA LEU A 156 -13.32 9.50 7.12
C LEU A 156 -14.34 8.78 8.01
N VAL A 157 -15.40 9.49 8.39
CA VAL A 157 -16.43 9.01 9.32
C VAL A 157 -17.13 7.76 8.79
N ASP A 158 -17.43 7.72 7.50
CA ASP A 158 -18.16 6.61 6.87
C ASP A 158 -17.39 5.29 6.91
N LEU A 159 -16.06 5.34 7.01
CA LEU A 159 -15.23 4.14 7.09
C LEU A 159 -15.12 3.56 8.50
N LYS A 160 -15.51 4.30 9.54
CA LYS A 160 -15.23 3.90 10.93
C LYS A 160 -15.92 2.60 11.31
N HIS A 161 -17.16 2.37 10.86
CA HIS A 161 -17.87 1.12 11.10
C HIS A 161 -17.09 -0.07 10.51
N SER A 162 -16.76 -0.01 9.23
CA SER A 162 -15.99 -1.05 8.53
C SER A 162 -14.61 -1.27 9.17
N MET A 163 -13.96 -0.21 9.67
CA MET A 163 -12.70 -0.33 10.40
C MET A 163 -12.85 -1.04 11.74
N ILE A 164 -13.94 -0.80 12.47
CA ILE A 164 -14.22 -1.48 13.75
C ILE A 164 -14.51 -2.95 13.49
N GLU A 165 -15.34 -3.27 12.49
CA GLU A 165 -15.65 -4.65 12.09
C GLU A 165 -14.39 -5.41 11.65
N ALA A 166 -13.49 -4.75 10.93
CA ALA A 166 -12.19 -5.30 10.55
C ALA A 166 -11.20 -5.46 11.71
N ARG A 167 -11.61 -5.18 12.96
CA ARG A 167 -10.79 -5.30 14.17
C ARG A 167 -9.57 -4.38 14.21
N CYS A 168 -9.61 -3.23 13.53
CA CYS A 168 -8.52 -2.24 13.52
C CYS A 168 -8.11 -1.82 14.94
N ILE A 169 -9.06 -1.65 15.87
CA ILE A 169 -8.76 -1.25 17.27
C ILE A 169 -7.80 -2.25 17.94
N GLN A 170 -8.09 -3.55 17.83
CA GLN A 170 -7.23 -4.57 18.44
C GLN A 170 -5.86 -4.62 17.76
N CYS A 171 -5.84 -4.51 16.43
CA CYS A 171 -4.61 -4.53 15.64
C CYS A 171 -3.67 -3.35 16.00
N LEU A 172 -4.23 -2.14 16.12
CA LEU A 172 -3.49 -0.94 16.51
C LEU A 172 -2.93 -1.05 17.94
N ARG A 173 -3.72 -1.59 18.89
CA ARG A 173 -3.24 -1.86 20.26
C ARG A 173 -2.11 -2.88 20.29
N ASN A 174 -2.22 -3.95 19.50
CA ASN A 174 -1.16 -4.95 19.38
C ASN A 174 0.14 -4.32 18.83
N ALA A 175 0.03 -3.47 17.79
CA ALA A 175 1.17 -2.74 17.26
C ALA A 175 1.84 -1.85 18.34
N GLN A 176 1.04 -1.12 19.13
CA GLN A 176 1.58 -0.32 20.24
C GLN A 176 2.29 -1.17 21.29
N ALA A 177 1.70 -2.30 21.68
CA ALA A 177 2.27 -3.18 22.70
C ALA A 177 3.59 -3.82 22.27
N ARG A 178 3.72 -4.16 20.97
CA ARG A 178 4.91 -4.83 20.42
C ARG A 178 6.03 -3.88 20.03
N HIS A 179 5.71 -2.63 19.70
CA HIS A 179 6.67 -1.63 19.21
C HIS A 179 6.73 -0.39 20.10
N GLN A 180 6.91 -0.58 21.40
CA GLN A 180 6.87 0.50 22.41
C GLN A 180 7.91 1.59 22.17
N SER A 181 9.07 1.26 21.62
CA SER A 181 10.16 2.20 21.31
C SER A 181 10.03 2.88 19.94
N ASN A 182 9.17 2.38 19.04
CA ASN A 182 8.98 2.99 17.72
C ASN A 182 7.98 4.15 17.82
N LYS A 183 8.51 5.38 17.81
CA LYS A 183 7.71 6.60 17.97
C LYS A 183 6.63 6.77 16.91
N ASP A 184 6.90 6.39 15.67
CA ASP A 184 5.96 6.56 14.57
C ASP A 184 4.82 5.54 14.65
N VAL A 185 5.11 4.28 15.01
CA VAL A 185 4.07 3.29 15.32
C VAL A 185 3.17 3.79 16.45
N GLN A 186 3.75 4.26 17.56
CA GLN A 186 2.97 4.79 18.69
C GLN A 186 2.10 5.97 18.27
N ARG A 187 2.67 6.93 17.55
CA ARG A 187 2.00 8.15 17.12
C ARG A 187 0.84 7.83 16.18
N TYR A 188 1.09 7.05 15.12
CA TYR A 188 0.05 6.73 14.14
C TYR A 188 -1.04 5.85 14.75
N ALA A 189 -0.68 4.86 15.58
CA ALA A 189 -1.67 4.01 16.22
C ALA A 189 -2.55 4.78 17.20
N ALA A 190 -1.96 5.65 18.04
CA ALA A 190 -2.72 6.48 18.97
C ALA A 190 -3.69 7.43 18.24
N ALA A 191 -3.24 8.06 17.14
CA ALA A 191 -4.09 8.93 16.34
C ALA A 191 -5.25 8.18 15.68
N ALA A 192 -4.99 6.99 15.10
CA ALA A 192 -6.03 6.15 14.53
C ALA A 192 -7.06 5.71 15.59
N LEU A 193 -6.59 5.28 16.78
CA LEU A 193 -7.46 4.92 17.89
C LEU A 193 -8.30 6.10 18.37
N ALA A 194 -7.72 7.29 18.51
CA ALA A 194 -8.46 8.48 18.90
C ALA A 194 -9.57 8.83 17.90
N ASN A 195 -9.33 8.66 16.59
CA ASN A 195 -10.34 8.89 15.56
C ASN A 195 -11.49 7.88 15.62
N LEU A 196 -11.18 6.60 15.86
CA LEU A 196 -12.16 5.51 15.93
C LEU A 196 -12.98 5.54 17.22
N LEU A 197 -12.39 5.93 18.36
CA LEU A 197 -13.09 5.96 19.65
C LEU A 197 -13.97 7.21 19.82
N LYS A 198 -13.70 8.29 19.07
CA LYS A 198 -14.58 9.47 19.05
C LYS A 198 -15.96 9.19 18.46
N SER A 199 -16.14 8.16 17.64
CA SER A 199 -17.43 7.80 17.05
C SER A 199 -18.24 6.79 17.85
N THR A 200 -17.68 6.19 18.91
CA THR A 200 -18.41 5.24 19.76
C THR A 200 -19.17 5.91 20.92
N GLY A 201 -19.19 7.25 20.96
CA GLY A 201 -19.75 8.05 22.04
C GLY A 201 -20.96 8.91 21.67
N SER A 202 -21.60 8.64 20.53
CA SER A 202 -22.78 9.38 20.01
C SER A 202 -23.91 8.42 19.70
#